data_AF-A0A7W1BM58-F1
#
_entry.id   AF-A0A7W1BM58-F1
#
_cell.length_a   1.000
_cell.length_b   1.000
_cell.length_c   1.000
_cell.angle_alpha   90.00
_cell.angle_beta   90.00
_cell.angle_gamma   90.00
#
_symmetry.space_group_name_H-M   'P 1'
#
loop_
_entity.id
_entity.type
_entity.pdbx_description
1 polymer ?
#
loop_
_entity_poly.entity_id
_entity_poly.type
_entity_poly.pdbx_seq_one_letter_code
_entity_poly.pdbx_strand_id
1 'polypeptide(L)'
;MLHEASDAAIRRSAPPELTDLPADFWDDAVPVIPEAKVPISLRVDGDVLAWFRDEGPRYQSRMNAVLRSYMESARRRSPDKKSRARTD
;
A
#
# COMPACT_ATOMS: atom_id res chain seq x y z
N MET A 1 -6.02 -10.67 8.02
CA MET A 1 -7.44 -11.05 8.01
C MET A 1 -8.19 -10.06 7.15
N LEU A 2 -8.74 -10.51 6.00
CA LEU A 2 -9.81 -9.77 5.35
C LEU A 2 -11.00 -9.81 6.31
N HIS A 3 -11.54 -8.65 6.71
CA HIS A 3 -12.83 -8.65 7.38
C HIS A 3 -13.87 -8.93 6.30
N GLU A 4 -14.57 -10.05 6.43
CA GLU A 4 -15.73 -10.36 5.60
C GLU A 4 -16.86 -9.42 6.03
N ALA A 5 -17.10 -8.37 5.25
CA ALA A 5 -18.21 -7.48 5.47
C ALA A 5 -19.46 -8.09 4.85
N SER A 6 -20.56 -8.16 5.61
CA SER A 6 -21.86 -8.57 5.07
C SER A 6 -22.36 -7.57 4.01
N ASP A 7 -23.07 -8.07 2.99
CA ASP A 7 -23.75 -7.26 1.96
C ASP A 7 -24.62 -6.13 2.53
N ALA A 8 -25.25 -6.36 3.69
CA ALA A 8 -26.03 -5.33 4.37
C ALA A 8 -25.14 -4.20 4.93
N ALA A 9 -23.94 -4.53 5.41
CA ALA A 9 -22.97 -3.54 5.88
C ALA A 9 -22.37 -2.75 4.71
N ILE A 10 -22.04 -3.42 3.60
CA ILE A 10 -21.52 -2.80 2.39
C ILE A 10 -22.53 -1.79 1.84
N ARG A 11 -23.79 -2.19 1.64
CA ARG A 11 -24.86 -1.30 1.16
C ARG A 11 -25.07 -0.07 2.04
N ARG A 12 -24.99 -0.23 3.36
CA ARG A 12 -25.15 0.88 4.31
C ARG A 12 -24.03 1.92 4.20
N SER A 13 -22.80 1.49 3.90
CA SER A 13 -21.64 2.38 3.76
C SER A 13 -21.36 2.82 2.32
N ALA A 14 -22.10 2.27 1.35
CA ALA A 14 -21.88 2.56 -0.06
C ALA A 14 -22.31 4.01 -0.37
N PRO A 15 -21.50 4.76 -1.12
CA PRO A 15 -21.90 6.06 -1.66
C PRO A 15 -23.17 5.95 -2.52
N PRO A 16 -24.10 6.93 -2.47
CA PRO A 16 -25.32 6.93 -3.28
C PRO A 16 -25.06 6.79 -4.79
N GLU A 17 -23.95 7.33 -5.29
CA GLU A 17 -23.53 7.28 -6.69
C GLU A 17 -23.18 5.87 -7.20
N LEU A 18 -22.99 4.90 -6.30
CA LEU A 18 -22.78 3.49 -6.65
C LEU A 18 -24.08 2.67 -6.67
N THR A 19 -25.24 3.32 -6.44
CA THR A 19 -26.55 2.66 -6.53
C THR A 19 -26.91 2.47 -8.00
N ASP A 20 -27.35 1.25 -8.37
CA ASP A 20 -27.85 0.93 -9.71
C ASP A 20 -26.86 1.20 -10.86
N LEU A 21 -25.58 0.84 -10.65
CA LEU A 21 -24.59 0.90 -11.72
C LEU A 21 -25.04 0.08 -12.94
N PRO A 22 -24.76 0.56 -14.17
CA PRO A 22 -25.01 -0.18 -15.40
C PRO A 22 -24.37 -1.58 -15.37
N ALA A 23 -25.00 -2.54 -16.04
CA ALA A 23 -24.51 -3.93 -16.06
C ALA A 23 -23.12 -4.08 -16.68
N ASP A 24 -22.76 -3.18 -17.61
CA ASP A 24 -21.49 -3.11 -18.34
C ASP A 24 -20.43 -2.24 -17.64
N PHE A 25 -20.72 -1.70 -16.45
CA PHE A 25 -19.82 -0.77 -15.75
C PHE A 25 -18.40 -1.31 -15.53
N TRP A 26 -18.23 -2.63 -15.44
CA TRP A 26 -16.95 -3.28 -15.18
C TRP A 26 -16.27 -3.86 -16.43
N ASP A 27 -16.85 -3.75 -17.62
CA ASP A 27 -16.38 -4.47 -18.81
C ASP A 27 -14.94 -4.10 -19.21
N ASP A 28 -14.55 -2.84 -19.01
CA ASP A 28 -13.20 -2.32 -19.31
C ASP A 28 -12.30 -2.18 -18.07
N ALA A 29 -12.74 -2.66 -16.91
CA ALA A 29 -12.00 -2.46 -15.67
C ALA A 29 -10.71 -3.28 -15.64
N VAL A 30 -9.56 -2.61 -15.50
CA VAL A 30 -8.26 -3.27 -15.35
C VAL A 30 -8.03 -3.59 -13.87
N PRO A 31 -7.94 -4.87 -13.47
CA PRO A 31 -7.70 -5.24 -12.08
C PRO A 31 -6.30 -4.81 -11.65
N VAL A 32 -6.23 -4.00 -10.60
CA VAL A 32 -4.97 -3.67 -9.92
C VAL A 32 -4.73 -4.70 -8.84
N ILE A 33 -3.82 -5.64 -9.07
CA ILE A 33 -3.40 -6.60 -8.04
C ILE A 33 -2.40 -5.90 -7.13
N PRO A 34 -2.73 -5.64 -5.84
CA PRO A 34 -1.78 -5.04 -4.93
C PRO A 34 -0.66 -6.05 -4.62
N GLU A 35 0.59 -5.61 -4.75
CA GLU A 35 1.72 -6.40 -4.25
C GLU A 35 1.56 -6.62 -2.74
N ALA A 36 1.59 -7.89 -2.33
CA ALA A 36 1.51 -8.24 -0.92
C ALA A 36 2.72 -7.68 -0.17
N LYS A 37 2.46 -6.96 0.92
CA LYS A 37 3.53 -6.51 1.83
C LYS A 37 4.16 -7.75 2.48
N VAL A 38 5.49 -7.83 2.43
CA VAL A 38 6.23 -8.93 3.07
C VAL A 38 6.32 -8.64 4.57
N PRO A 39 5.79 -9.51 5.45
CA PRO A 39 5.93 -9.34 6.90
C PRO A 39 7.38 -9.65 7.30
N ILE A 40 8.05 -8.67 7.91
CA ILE A 40 9.40 -8.83 8.44
C ILE A 40 9.45 -8.33 9.89
N SER A 41 10.42 -8.84 10.65
CA SER A 41 10.80 -8.24 11.93
C SER A 41 11.92 -7.23 11.67
N LEU A 42 11.67 -5.96 12.00
CA LEU A 42 12.63 -4.86 11.87
C LEU A 42 12.80 -4.19 13.22
N ARG A 43 14.05 -3.93 13.61
CA ARG A 43 14.36 -3.08 14.77
C ARG A 43 14.36 -1.62 14.33
N VAL A 44 13.68 -0.78 15.12
CA VAL A 44 13.58 0.67 14.92
C VAL A 44 13.77 1.32 16.28
N ASP A 45 14.36 2.52 16.31
CA ASP A 45 14.52 3.28 17.54
C ASP A 45 13.16 3.58 18.19
N GLY A 46 13.15 3.58 19.52
CA GLY A 46 11.91 3.68 20.29
C GLY A 46 11.18 5.02 20.13
N ASP A 47 11.94 6.09 20.01
CA ASP A 47 11.46 7.46 19.76
C ASP A 47 10.84 7.61 18.37
N VAL A 48 11.47 7.04 17.34
CA VAL A 48 10.93 7.00 15.97
C VAL A 48 9.60 6.24 15.95
N LEU A 49 9.53 5.09 16.61
CA LEU A 49 8.28 4.33 16.71
C LEU A 49 7.20 5.10 17.47
N ALA A 50 7.56 5.78 18.57
CA ALA A 50 6.65 6.60 19.35
C ALA A 50 6.08 7.75 18.52
N TRP A 51 6.93 8.47 17.77
CA TRP A 51 6.51 9.56 16.90
C TRP A 51 5.47 9.13 15.86
N PHE A 52 5.71 8.03 15.14
CA PHE A 52 4.73 7.52 14.16
C PHE A 52 3.42 7.09 14.81
N ARG A 53 3.47 6.52 16.03
CA ARG A 53 2.27 6.08 16.78
C ARG A 53 1.43 7.25 17.26
N ASP A 54 2.06 8.35 17.66
CA ASP A 54 1.38 9.56 18.16
C ASP A 54 0.45 10.16 17.11
N GLU A 55 0.84 10.09 15.84
CA GLU A 55 -0.02 10.56 14.75
C GLU A 55 -1.27 9.69 14.52
N GLY A 56 -1.47 8.60 15.26
CA GLY A 56 -2.71 7.80 15.30
C GLY A 56 -2.72 6.51 14.48
N PRO A 57 -3.92 5.96 14.20
CA PRO A 57 -4.09 4.70 13.47
C PRO A 57 -3.35 4.69 12.11
N ARG A 58 -3.01 3.49 11.62
CA ARG A 58 -2.26 3.29 10.36
C ARG A 58 -0.81 3.82 10.36
N TYR A 59 -0.21 4.05 11.53
CA TYR A 59 1.19 4.47 11.68
C TYR A 59 2.18 3.61 10.85
N GLN A 60 1.98 2.28 10.80
CA GLN A 60 2.81 1.38 9.99
C GLN A 60 2.74 1.69 8.49
N SER A 61 1.57 2.09 7.99
CA SER A 61 1.41 2.44 6.57
C SER A 61 2.13 3.74 6.24
N ARG A 62 2.10 4.73 7.15
CA ARG A 62 2.87 5.97 7.03
C ARG A 62 4.36 5.73 7.08
N MET A 63 4.83 4.96 8.05
CA MET A 63 6.24 4.55 8.17
C MET A 63 6.73 3.89 6.88
N ASN A 64 5.94 2.97 6.31
CA ASN A 64 6.28 2.33 5.04
C ASN A 64 6.30 3.32 3.85
N ALA A 65 5.40 4.32 3.81
CA ALA A 65 5.40 5.35 2.77
C ALA A 65 6.69 6.20 2.81
N VAL A 66 7.16 6.56 4.00
CA VAL A 66 8.44 7.27 4.18
C VAL A 66 9.61 6.43 3.68
N LEU A 67 9.68 5.15 4.09
CA LEU A 67 10.73 4.23 3.62
C LEU A 67 10.74 4.07 2.09
N ARG A 68 9.56 3.98 1.47
CA ARG A 68 9.42 3.91 0.01
C ARG A 68 9.92 5.18 -0.67
N SER A 69 9.52 6.35 -0.18
CA SER A 69 9.96 7.64 -0.73
C SER A 69 11.48 7.78 -0.68
N TYR A 70 12.10 7.39 0.44
CA TYR A 70 13.55 7.36 0.57
C TYR A 70 14.20 6.41 -0.45
N MET A 71 13.69 5.17 -0.57
CA MET A 71 14.19 4.18 -1.53
C MET A 71 14.14 4.71 -2.97
N GLU A 72 13.02 5.31 -3.38
CA GLU A 72 12.87 5.88 -4.73
C GLU A 72 13.84 7.04 -4.97
N SER A 73 14.00 7.93 -3.99
CA SER A 73 14.98 9.01 -4.04
C SER A 73 16.41 8.49 -4.17
N ALA A 74 16.78 7.46 -3.39
CA ALA A 74 18.09 6.84 -3.45
C ALA A 74 18.36 6.16 -4.80
N ARG A 75 17.36 5.50 -5.40
CA ARG A 75 17.46 4.90 -6.74
C ARG A 75 17.68 5.94 -7.83
N ARG A 76 17.00 7.10 -7.75
CA ARG A 76 17.19 8.18 -8.73
C ARG A 76 18.59 8.80 -8.66
N ARG A 77 19.21 8.85 -7.48
CA ARG A 77 20.57 9.39 -7.28
C ARG A 77 21.70 8.43 -7.69
N SER A 78 21.41 7.15 -7.80
CA SER A 78 22.41 6.13 -8.18
C SER A 78 22.02 5.52 -9.52
N PRO A 79 22.57 5.98 -10.66
CA PRO A 79 22.37 5.28 -11.91
C PRO A 79 23.05 3.91 -11.81
N ASP A 80 22.23 2.87 -11.98
CA ASP A 80 22.52 1.43 -12.06
C ASP A 80 23.93 0.92 -11.70
N LYS A 81 24.06 0.30 -10.52
CA LYS A 81 25.07 -0.75 -10.28
C LYS A 81 24.65 -2.13 -10.82
N LYS A 82 23.46 -2.27 -11.43
CA LYS A 82 22.89 -3.58 -11.82
C LYS A 82 23.24 -4.08 -13.22
N SER A 83 24.01 -3.37 -14.05
CA SER A 83 24.42 -3.88 -15.38
C SER A 83 25.73 -4.69 -15.42
N ARG A 84 26.47 -4.82 -14.31
CA ARG A 84 27.81 -5.47 -14.30
C ARG A 84 27.84 -6.96 -13.90
N ALA A 85 26.70 -7.62 -13.71
CA ALA A 85 26.65 -9.03 -13.28
C ALA A 85 25.96 -9.98 -14.28
N ARG A 86 25.95 -9.65 -15.58
CA ARG A 86 25.52 -10.56 -16.66
C ARG A 86 26.50 -10.50 -17.84
N THR A 87 27.75 -10.87 -17.58
CA THR A 87 28.68 -11.46 -18.56
C THR A 87 29.68 -12.28 -17.76
N ASP A 88 29.44 -13.58 -17.65
CA ASP A 88 30.43 -14.67 -17.63
C ASP A 88 29.66 -16.00 -17.71
#